data_AF-A0A9E3NTC5-F1
#
_entry.id   AF-A0A9E3NTC5-F1
#
_cell.length_a   1.000
_cell.length_b   1.000
_cell.length_c   1.000
_cell.angle_alpha   90.00
_cell.angle_beta   90.00
_cell.angle_gamma   90.00
#
_symmetry.space_group_name_H-M   'P 1'
#
loop_
_entity.id
_entity.type
_entity.pdbx_description
1 polymer ?
#
loop_
_entity_poly.entity_id
_entity_poly.type
_entity_poly.pdbx_seq_one_letter_code
_entity_poly.pdbx_strand_id
1 'polypeptide(L)'
;MEPTPFADDDAGGRIRFGRRRRKGLPVLRLRATKTKSTIFFATFAGLAVVAGLHDRLGHPFAFIAVVGLFAVVGAIVGSKRRADTCVQCESALAVEIDRCVRCDAPIGGEITRLRDRAAAEEKMRQERVAARKLAEAERRLANDDDDDDDDDPPSST
;
A
#
# COMPACT_ATOMS: atom_id res chain seq x y z
N MET A 1 38.11 -12.09 -7.43
CA MET A 1 36.76 -11.74 -6.94
C MET A 1 35.93 -11.41 -8.15
N GLU A 2 35.21 -12.40 -8.67
CA GLU A 2 34.32 -12.22 -9.81
C GLU A 2 32.93 -11.79 -9.31
N PRO A 3 32.30 -10.78 -9.93
CA PRO A 3 30.93 -10.39 -9.60
C PRO A 3 29.97 -11.47 -10.12
N THR A 4 29.23 -12.10 -9.21
CA THR A 4 28.14 -13.01 -9.57
C THR A 4 27.01 -12.23 -10.26
N PRO A 5 26.48 -12.70 -11.40
CA PRO A 5 25.37 -12.05 -12.08
C PRO A 5 24.09 -12.22 -11.24
N PHE A 6 23.39 -11.11 -11.00
CA PHE A 6 22.01 -11.12 -10.53
C PHE A 6 21.17 -11.79 -11.62
N ALA A 7 20.74 -13.02 -11.35
CA ALA A 7 19.75 -13.70 -12.18
C ALA A 7 18.42 -12.94 -12.03
N ASP A 8 17.96 -12.36 -13.14
CA ASP A 8 16.62 -11.83 -13.31
C ASP A 8 15.61 -13.00 -13.25
N ASP A 9 15.15 -13.31 -12.04
CA ASP A 9 14.04 -14.23 -11.79
C ASP A 9 12.69 -13.53 -12.12
N ASP A 10 12.49 -13.19 -13.39
CA ASP A 10 11.19 -12.78 -13.97
C ASP A 10 10.29 -14.00 -14.29
N ALA A 11 10.39 -15.07 -13.49
CA ALA A 11 9.47 -16.19 -13.54
C ALA A 11 8.25 -15.87 -12.66
N GLY A 12 7.15 -15.45 -13.30
CA GLY A 12 5.83 -15.21 -12.72
C GLY A 12 5.14 -16.45 -12.12
N GLY A 13 5.85 -17.24 -11.33
CA GLY A 13 5.28 -18.21 -10.43
C GLY A 13 4.55 -17.48 -9.31
N ARG A 14 3.26 -17.74 -9.13
CA ARG A 14 2.51 -17.28 -7.96
C ARG A 14 3.19 -17.84 -6.72
N ILE A 15 4.04 -17.03 -6.08
CA ILE A 15 4.69 -17.38 -4.82
C ILE A 15 3.56 -17.54 -3.79
N ARG A 16 3.09 -18.77 -3.60
CA ARG A 16 2.19 -19.11 -2.50
C ARG A 16 3.04 -19.02 -1.24
N PHE A 17 3.01 -17.85 -0.60
CA PHE A 17 3.62 -17.60 0.71
C PHE A 17 2.89 -18.40 1.80
N GLY A 18 3.10 -19.72 1.79
CA GLY A 18 2.59 -20.68 2.78
C GLY A 18 3.52 -20.87 3.98
N ARG A 19 4.36 -19.89 4.33
CA ARG A 19 5.16 -19.97 5.57
C ARG A 19 4.28 -19.63 6.78
N ARG A 20 4.41 -20.43 7.84
CA ARG A 20 3.76 -20.26 9.15
C ARG A 20 3.79 -18.77 9.55
N ARG A 21 2.61 -18.16 9.56
CA ARG A 21 2.42 -16.73 9.78
C ARG A 21 2.76 -16.38 11.23
N ARG A 22 3.73 -15.49 11.45
CA ARG A 22 3.90 -14.88 12.77
C ARG A 22 2.75 -13.89 12.95
N LYS A 23 1.86 -14.19 13.90
CA LYS A 23 0.82 -13.25 14.34
C LYS A 23 1.53 -11.97 14.84
N GLY A 24 1.01 -10.80 14.46
CA GLY A 24 1.49 -9.50 14.96
C GLY A 24 2.57 -8.80 14.14
N LEU A 25 3.09 -9.36 13.04
CA LEU A 25 3.93 -8.58 12.12
C LEU A 25 3.05 -7.63 11.30
N PRO A 26 3.41 -6.34 11.18
CA PRO A 26 2.63 -5.43 10.38
C PRO A 26 2.80 -5.75 8.89
N VAL A 27 1.69 -5.62 8.17
CA VAL A 27 1.56 -5.92 6.76
C VAL A 27 1.43 -4.65 5.93
N LEU A 28 1.82 -4.76 4.66
CA LEU A 28 1.64 -3.70 3.69
C LEU A 28 0.26 -3.80 3.03
N ARG A 29 -0.35 -2.65 2.79
CA ARG A 29 -1.56 -2.47 2.00
C ARG A 29 -1.19 -2.16 0.55
N LEU A 30 -1.72 -2.93 -0.39
CA LEU A 30 -1.56 -2.63 -1.82
C LEU A 30 -2.72 -1.74 -2.27
N ARG A 31 -2.41 -0.50 -2.66
CA ARG A 31 -3.35 0.40 -3.33
C ARG A 31 -3.35 0.10 -4.83
N ALA A 32 -4.20 -0.84 -5.23
CA ALA A 32 -4.40 -1.17 -6.63
C ALA A 32 -5.54 -0.33 -7.21
N THR A 33 -5.20 0.66 -8.04
CA THR A 33 -6.19 1.35 -8.86
C THR A 33 -6.60 0.44 -10.02
N LYS A 34 -7.76 -0.23 -9.92
CA LYS A 34 -8.35 -1.02 -11.03
C LYS A 34 -8.88 -0.15 -12.18
N THR A 35 -8.59 1.15 -12.18
CA THR A 35 -9.15 2.12 -13.13
C THR A 35 -8.74 1.89 -14.58
N LYS A 36 -7.56 1.31 -14.85
CA LYS A 36 -7.07 1.23 -16.24
C LYS A 36 -7.94 0.37 -17.16
N SER A 37 -8.48 -0.77 -16.71
CA SER A 37 -9.28 -1.61 -17.61
C SER A 37 -10.71 -1.12 -17.74
N THR A 38 -11.36 -0.71 -16.66
CA THR A 38 -12.77 -0.25 -16.69
C THR A 38 -12.94 1.05 -17.46
N ILE A 39 -11.97 1.98 -17.37
CA ILE A 39 -12.03 3.20 -18.16
C ILE A 39 -11.90 2.84 -19.65
N PHE A 40 -10.92 2.01 -20.03
CA PHE A 40 -10.73 1.59 -21.41
C PHE A 40 -12.00 0.93 -22.00
N PHE A 41 -12.58 -0.04 -21.30
CA PHE A 41 -13.82 -0.68 -21.74
C PHE A 41 -15.00 0.28 -21.82
N ALA A 42 -15.13 1.20 -20.87
CA ALA A 42 -16.19 2.21 -20.89
C ALA A 42 -16.03 3.19 -22.06
N THR A 43 -14.81 3.60 -22.40
CA THR A 43 -14.56 4.49 -23.55
C THR A 43 -14.90 3.79 -24.87
N PHE A 44 -14.50 2.53 -25.05
CA PHE A 44 -14.80 1.77 -26.27
C PHE A 44 -16.30 1.45 -26.39
N ALA A 45 -16.97 1.08 -25.30
CA ALA A 45 -18.41 0.87 -25.29
C ALA A 45 -19.16 2.17 -25.62
N GLY A 46 -18.72 3.31 -25.05
CA GLY A 46 -19.25 4.63 -25.38
C GLY A 46 -19.09 4.96 -26.86
N LEU A 47 -17.89 4.76 -27.42
CA LEU A 47 -17.62 4.96 -28.84
C LEU A 47 -18.48 4.09 -29.76
N ALA A 48 -18.73 2.83 -29.39
CA ALA A 48 -19.56 1.91 -30.18
C ALA A 48 -21.04 2.33 -30.22
N VAL A 49 -21.61 2.70 -29.06
CA VAL A 49 -23.00 3.21 -28.98
C VAL A 49 -23.15 4.50 -29.78
N VAL A 50 -22.13 5.35 -29.71
CA VAL A 50 -22.11 6.66 -30.32
C VAL A 50 -21.91 6.59 -31.83
N ALA A 51 -21.09 5.66 -32.33
CA ALA A 51 -20.99 5.36 -33.77
C ALA A 51 -22.34 4.88 -34.34
N GLY A 52 -23.07 4.02 -33.60
CA GLY A 52 -24.39 3.55 -34.02
C GLY A 52 -25.50 4.62 -33.96
N LEU A 53 -25.35 5.65 -33.12
CA LEU A 53 -26.30 6.78 -33.04
C LEU A 53 -26.02 7.87 -34.08
N HIS A 54 -24.76 8.06 -34.47
CA HIS A 54 -24.36 9.08 -35.43
C HIS A 54 -25.05 8.88 -36.80
N ASP A 55 -25.23 7.63 -37.22
CA ASP A 55 -25.93 7.28 -38.47
C ASP A 55 -27.43 7.63 -38.47
N ARG A 56 -28.05 7.89 -37.30
CA ARG A 56 -29.50 8.16 -37.22
C ARG A 56 -29.88 9.61 -36.96
N LEU A 57 -29.04 10.41 -36.31
CA LEU A 57 -29.46 11.72 -35.77
C LEU A 57 -28.90 12.93 -36.50
N GLY A 58 -27.85 12.81 -37.33
CA GLY A 58 -27.34 13.89 -38.19
C GLY A 58 -26.86 15.17 -37.47
N HIS A 59 -26.92 15.24 -36.14
CA HIS A 59 -26.62 16.42 -35.35
C HIS A 59 -25.35 16.22 -34.51
N PRO A 60 -24.20 16.79 -34.92
CA PRO A 60 -22.91 16.58 -34.26
C PRO A 60 -22.84 17.16 -32.84
N PHE A 61 -23.71 18.11 -32.49
CA PHE A 61 -23.75 18.69 -31.15
C PHE A 61 -24.35 17.75 -30.09
N ALA A 62 -25.37 16.97 -30.44
CA ALA A 62 -25.97 15.99 -29.52
C ALA A 62 -24.98 14.87 -29.18
N PHE A 63 -24.12 14.50 -30.14
CA PHE A 63 -23.04 13.54 -29.98
C PHE A 63 -22.03 13.98 -28.91
N ILE A 64 -21.53 15.21 -29.00
CA ILE A 64 -20.52 15.74 -28.05
C ILE A 64 -21.09 15.80 -26.63
N ALA A 65 -22.37 16.20 -26.49
CA ALA A 65 -23.04 16.25 -25.20
C ALA A 65 -23.17 14.87 -24.54
N VAL A 66 -23.57 13.84 -25.30
CA VAL A 66 -23.73 12.47 -24.77
C VAL A 66 -22.36 11.87 -24.41
N VAL A 67 -21.36 12.01 -25.28
CA VAL A 67 -19.99 11.53 -24.99
C VAL A 67 -19.43 12.21 -23.75
N GLY A 68 -19.58 13.54 -23.64
CA GLY A 68 -19.15 14.29 -22.47
C GLY A 68 -19.81 13.81 -21.18
N LEU A 69 -21.12 13.53 -21.22
CA LEU A 69 -21.87 13.07 -20.05
C LEU A 69 -21.46 11.66 -19.61
N PHE A 70 -21.26 10.73 -20.55
CA PHE A 70 -20.74 9.39 -20.24
C PHE A 70 -19.29 9.41 -19.72
N ALA A 71 -18.44 10.30 -20.25
CA ALA A 71 -17.07 10.47 -19.76
C ALA A 71 -17.04 10.92 -18.29
N VAL A 72 -17.90 11.88 -17.92
CA VAL A 72 -18.01 12.40 -16.55
C VAL A 72 -18.54 11.33 -15.60
N VAL A 73 -19.62 10.64 -15.96
CA VAL A 73 -20.20 9.56 -15.14
C VAL A 73 -19.21 8.41 -14.98
N GLY A 74 -18.50 8.03 -16.05
CA GLY A 74 -17.45 7.02 -16.02
C GLY A 74 -16.29 7.39 -15.09
N ALA A 75 -15.86 8.65 -15.09
CA ALA A 75 -14.81 9.16 -14.19
C ALA A 75 -15.23 9.12 -12.71
N ILE A 76 -16.47 9.50 -12.40
CA ILE A 76 -17.00 9.51 -11.03
C ILE A 76 -17.19 8.09 -10.48
N VAL A 77 -17.70 7.17 -11.29
CA VAL A 77 -17.89 5.77 -10.87
C VAL A 77 -16.55 5.03 -10.79
N GLY A 78 -15.61 5.33 -11.69
CA GLY A 78 -14.28 4.76 -11.68
C GLY A 78 -13.44 5.18 -10.47
N SER A 79 -13.61 6.41 -9.97
CA SER A 79 -12.86 6.91 -8.81
C SER A 79 -13.30 6.29 -7.48
N LYS A 80 -14.56 5.84 -7.37
CA LYS A 80 -15.11 5.23 -6.14
C LYS A 80 -14.72 3.77 -5.90
N ARG A 81 -14.19 3.04 -6.90
CA ARG A 81 -13.77 1.63 -6.73
C ARG A 81 -12.27 1.51 -6.49
N ARG A 82 -11.79 2.03 -5.36
CA ARG A 82 -10.47 1.65 -4.83
C ARG A 82 -10.62 0.30 -4.15
N ALA A 83 -10.01 -0.73 -4.74
CA ALA A 83 -9.97 -2.06 -4.16
C ALA A 83 -8.60 -2.25 -3.56
N ASP A 84 -8.45 -1.81 -2.31
CA ASP A 84 -7.21 -2.04 -1.59
C ASP A 84 -7.14 -3.51 -1.18
N THR A 85 -5.95 -4.09 -1.23
CA THR A 85 -5.75 -5.51 -0.94
C THR A 85 -4.63 -5.73 0.06
N CYS A 86 -4.75 -6.80 0.85
CA CYS A 86 -3.69 -7.20 1.76
C CYS A 86 -2.57 -7.81 0.93
N VAL A 87 -1.34 -7.31 1.04
CA VAL A 87 -0.20 -7.89 0.31
C VAL A 87 0.06 -9.34 0.74
N GLN A 88 -0.32 -9.71 1.96
CA GLN A 88 0.01 -11.01 2.52
C GLN A 88 -1.07 -12.09 2.33
N CYS A 89 -2.35 -11.72 2.39
CA CYS A 89 -3.45 -12.70 2.24
C CYS A 89 -4.41 -12.39 1.09
N GLU A 90 -4.12 -11.35 0.30
CA GLU A 90 -4.85 -10.93 -0.90
C GLU A 90 -6.35 -10.65 -0.68
N SER A 91 -6.82 -10.57 0.57
CA SER A 91 -8.19 -10.15 0.86
C SER A 91 -8.38 -8.67 0.52
N ALA A 92 -9.60 -8.30 0.14
CA ALA A 92 -9.99 -6.91 0.01
C ALA A 92 -9.97 -6.21 1.39
N LEU A 93 -9.54 -4.95 1.42
CA LEU A 93 -9.59 -4.07 2.58
C LEU A 93 -10.45 -2.85 2.27
N ALA A 94 -11.22 -2.41 3.26
CA ALA A 94 -11.89 -1.12 3.18
C ALA A 94 -10.89 0.02 3.44
N VAL A 95 -11.22 1.23 2.99
CA VAL A 95 -10.32 2.40 2.94
C VAL A 95 -9.75 2.77 4.33
N GLU A 96 -10.46 2.47 5.41
CA GLU A 96 -10.18 3.00 6.75
C GLU A 96 -9.98 1.93 7.83
N ILE A 97 -9.47 0.74 7.48
CA ILE A 97 -9.23 -0.32 8.48
C ILE A 97 -7.75 -0.40 8.81
N ASP A 98 -7.40 -0.34 10.10
CA ASP A 98 -6.01 -0.43 10.60
C ASP A 98 -5.48 -1.87 10.69
N ARG A 99 -6.37 -2.87 10.55
CA ARG A 99 -6.05 -4.29 10.63
C ARG A 99 -6.73 -5.08 9.52
N CYS A 100 -6.05 -6.10 9.00
CA CYS A 100 -6.67 -6.98 8.03
C CYS A 100 -7.63 -7.97 8.72
N VAL A 101 -8.93 -7.92 8.40
CA VAL A 101 -9.97 -8.80 8.99
C VAL A 101 -9.65 -10.31 8.81
N ARG A 102 -8.93 -10.68 7.75
CA ARG A 102 -8.65 -12.10 7.43
C ARG A 102 -7.41 -12.66 8.09
N CYS A 103 -6.35 -11.86 8.26
CA CYS A 103 -5.09 -12.32 8.88
C CYS A 103 -4.79 -11.67 10.24
N ASP A 104 -5.63 -10.75 10.69
CA ASP A 104 -5.53 -9.97 11.93
C ASP A 104 -4.17 -9.25 12.08
N ALA A 105 -3.52 -8.95 10.96
CA ALA A 105 -2.26 -8.25 10.95
C ALA A 105 -2.48 -6.73 10.88
N PRO A 106 -1.76 -5.92 11.69
CA PRO A 106 -1.85 -4.46 11.63
C PRO A 106 -1.26 -3.96 10.32
N ILE A 107 -1.83 -2.90 9.76
CA ILE A 107 -1.32 -2.28 8.53
C ILE A 107 -0.24 -1.28 8.91
N GLY A 108 1.00 -1.57 8.53
CA GLY A 108 2.15 -0.71 8.84
C GLY A 108 2.52 0.28 7.74
N GLY A 109 1.89 0.18 6.57
CA GLY A 109 2.20 1.04 5.44
C GLY A 109 1.44 0.69 4.18
N GLU A 110 1.60 1.54 3.17
CA GLU A 110 0.89 1.43 1.90
C GLU A 110 1.88 1.42 0.73
N ILE A 111 1.64 0.55 -0.25
CA ILE A 111 2.41 0.45 -1.49
C ILE A 111 1.47 0.54 -2.69
N THR A 112 1.93 1.11 -3.79
CA THR A 112 1.13 1.19 -5.03
C THR A 112 1.41 0.05 -6.00
N ARG A 113 2.61 -0.54 -5.93
CA ARG A 113 3.05 -1.63 -6.82
C ARG A 113 3.68 -2.74 -6.00
N LEU A 114 3.47 -3.99 -6.41
CA LEU A 114 4.05 -5.16 -5.75
C LEU A 114 5.58 -5.19 -5.79
N ARG A 115 6.20 -4.64 -6.84
CA ARG A 115 7.67 -4.55 -6.97
C ARG A 115 8.30 -3.67 -5.88
N ASP A 116 7.55 -2.71 -5.35
CA ASP A 116 8.05 -1.79 -4.31
C ASP A 116 8.00 -2.43 -2.91
N ARG A 117 7.56 -3.71 -2.82
CA ARG A 117 7.41 -4.44 -1.57
C ARG A 117 8.72 -4.59 -0.80
N ALA A 118 9.81 -4.95 -1.47
CA ALA A 118 11.10 -5.15 -0.81
C ALA A 118 11.61 -3.85 -0.17
N ALA A 119 11.54 -2.74 -0.91
CA ALA A 119 11.91 -1.42 -0.42
C ALA A 119 11.02 -0.95 0.75
N ALA A 120 9.71 -1.21 0.68
CA ALA A 120 8.78 -0.87 1.75
C ALA A 120 9.00 -1.71 3.02
N GLU A 121 9.29 -3.00 2.88
CA GLU A 121 9.64 -3.88 4.01
C GLU A 121 10.95 -3.44 4.67
N GLU A 122 11.94 -3.01 3.88
CA GLU A 122 13.19 -2.45 4.40
C GLU A 122 12.97 -1.13 5.15
N LYS A 123 12.16 -0.22 4.58
CA LYS A 123 11.80 1.05 5.23
C LYS A 123 11.12 0.83 6.59
N MET A 124 10.13 -0.07 6.66
CA MET A 124 9.50 -0.43 7.93
C MET A 124 10.49 -1.04 8.94
N ARG A 125 11.50 -1.78 8.46
CA ARG A 125 12.54 -2.33 9.34
C ARG A 125 13.42 -1.21 9.90
N GLN A 126 13.80 -0.23 9.08
CA GLN A 126 14.58 0.93 9.51
C GLN A 126 13.82 1.77 10.54
N GLU A 127 12.53 2.04 10.30
CA GLU A 127 11.67 2.78 11.24
C GLU A 127 11.56 2.09 12.61
N ARG A 128 11.44 0.76 12.64
CA ARG A 128 11.42 0.01 13.91
C ARG A 128 12.74 0.05 14.66
N VAL A 129 13.86 -0.03 13.94
CA VAL A 129 15.19 0.08 14.56
C VAL A 129 15.40 1.48 15.12
N ALA A 130 14.99 2.51 14.39
CA ALA A 130 15.03 3.90 14.86
C ALA A 130 14.18 4.11 16.10
N ALA A 131 12.92 3.64 16.10
CA ALA A 131 12.03 3.73 17.25
C ALA A 131 12.59 3.01 18.49
N ARG A 132 13.20 1.82 18.31
CA ARG A 132 13.83 1.09 19.42
C ARG A 132 15.04 1.85 19.99
N LYS A 133 15.86 2.46 19.13
CA LYS A 133 17.01 3.27 19.57
C LYS A 133 16.57 4.51 20.35
N LEU A 134 15.52 5.20 19.89
CA LEU A 134 14.94 6.35 20.59
C LEU A 134 14.41 5.94 21.96
N ALA A 135 13.66 4.85 22.05
CA ALA A 135 13.14 4.34 23.33
C ALA A 135 14.25 3.89 24.29
N GLU A 136 15.36 3.36 23.77
CA GLU A 136 16.53 3.02 24.61
C GLU A 136 17.25 4.27 25.11
N ALA A 137 17.41 5.29 24.25
CA ALA A 137 18.01 6.57 24.65
C ALA A 137 17.17 7.28 25.73
N GLU A 138 15.85 7.29 25.59
CA GLU A 138 14.93 7.86 26.58
C GLU A 138 15.03 7.13 27.94
N ARG A 139 15.15 5.80 27.93
CA ARG A 139 15.36 5.01 29.16
C ARG A 139 16.71 5.27 29.82
N ARG A 140 17.76 5.53 29.05
CA ARG A 140 19.07 5.88 29.62
C ARG A 140 19.01 7.24 30.32
N LEU A 141 18.45 8.24 29.64
CA LEU A 141 18.25 9.57 30.25
C LEU A 141 17.41 9.50 31.53
N ALA A 142 16.37 8.66 31.56
CA ALA A 142 15.54 8.50 32.74
C ALA A 142 16.23 7.78 33.92
N ASN A 143 17.25 6.95 33.64
CA ASN A 143 18.00 6.24 34.69
C ASN A 143 19.21 7.05 35.19
N ASP A 144 19.80 7.88 34.34
CA ASP A 144 20.96 8.72 34.71
C ASP A 144 20.58 9.78 35.78
N ASP A 145 19.29 10.09 35.95
CA ASP A 145 18.79 11.03 36.97
C ASP A 145 18.71 10.43 38.40
N ASP A 146 18.85 9.10 38.56
CA ASP A 146 18.70 8.40 39.86
C ASP A 146 20.03 7.99 40.53
N ASP A 147 21.19 8.16 39.87
CA ASP A 147 22.50 7.64 40.33
C ASP A 147 23.40 8.69 41.07
N ASP A 148 22.89 9.87 41.43
CA ASP A 148 23.69 10.99 41.97
C ASP A 148 23.74 11.13 43.52
N ASP A 149 23.20 10.19 44.31
CA ASP A 149 22.98 10.39 45.76
C ASP A 149 23.87 9.60 46.75
N ASP A 150 24.87 8.82 46.33
CA ASP A 150 25.65 7.94 47.24
C ASP A 150 27.16 8.28 47.38
N ASP A 151 27.54 9.55 47.34
CA ASP A 151 28.86 10.00 47.83
C ASP A 151 28.81 10.27 49.35
N ASP A 152 28.60 9.21 50.14
CA ASP A 152 28.82 9.26 51.59
C ASP A 152 30.35 9.31 51.85
N PRO A 153 30.89 10.40 52.41
CA PRO A 153 32.32 10.52 52.61
C PRO A 153 32.82 9.44 53.58
N PRO A 154 34.02 8.87 53.35
CA PRO A 154 34.56 7.84 54.23
C PRO A 154 34.72 8.39 55.64
N SER A 155 33.94 7.86 56.59
CA SER A 155 34.10 8.15 58.01
C SER A 155 35.45 7.61 58.47
N SER A 156 36.40 8.50 58.69
CA SER A 156 37.69 8.15 59.27
C SER A 156 37.54 7.89 60.77
N THR A 157 37.74 6.63 61.18
CA THR A 157 37.99 6.22 62.57
C THR A 157 39.33 5.53 62.68
#